data_AF-A0A517WE10-F1
#
_entry.id   AF-A0A517WE10-F1
#
_cell.length_a   1.000
_cell.length_b   1.000
_cell.length_c   1.000
_cell.angle_alpha   90.00
_cell.angle_beta   90.00
_cell.angle_gamma   90.00
#
_symmetry.space_group_name_H-M   'P 1'
#
loop_
_entity.id
_entity.type
_entity.pdbx_description
1 polymer ?
#
loop_
_entity_poly.entity_id
_entity_poly.type
_entity_poly.pdbx_seq_one_letter_code
_entity_poly.pdbx_strand_id
1 'polypeptide(L)'
;MLKLQEAILTEEALTHRIQDTIHQLGYPQLRQIRCESMGSTLILQGELSSWYELQLILKIALNEPEVDRVENQIRVRSGNRFSLVAD
;
A
#
# COMPACT_ATOMS: atom_id res chain seq x y z
N MET A 1 -11.76 -26.98 9.34
CA MET A 1 -10.85 -25.97 9.94
C MET A 1 -9.58 -25.71 9.13
N LEU A 2 -9.07 -26.64 8.30
CA LEU A 2 -7.86 -26.38 7.48
C LEU A 2 -7.97 -25.18 6.51
N LYS A 3 -9.11 -25.02 5.82
CA LYS A 3 -9.28 -23.95 4.82
C LYS A 3 -9.11 -22.53 5.36
N LEU A 4 -9.44 -22.30 6.64
CA LEU A 4 -9.28 -20.98 7.28
C LEU A 4 -7.82 -20.71 7.63
N GLN A 5 -7.09 -21.73 8.08
CA GLN A 5 -5.66 -21.61 8.38
C GLN A 5 -4.82 -21.39 7.13
N GLU A 6 -5.14 -22.08 6.03
CA GLU A 6 -4.47 -21.88 4.74
C GLU A 6 -4.72 -20.49 4.16
N ALA A 7 -5.95 -19.95 4.31
CA ALA A 7 -6.28 -18.59 3.88
C ALA A 7 -5.51 -17.54 4.67
N ILE A 8 -5.44 -17.67 6.00
CA ILE A 8 -4.71 -16.72 6.86
C ILE A 8 -3.20 -16.75 6.54
N LEU A 9 -2.62 -17.95 6.35
CA LEU A 9 -1.21 -18.08 6.01
C LEU A 9 -0.87 -17.49 4.64
N THR A 10 -1.79 -17.56 3.67
CA THR A 10 -1.60 -16.97 2.34
C THR A 10 -1.76 -15.46 2.34
N GLU A 11 -2.69 -14.93 3.14
CA GLU A 11 -2.87 -13.49 3.36
C GLU A 11 -1.64 -12.86 4.04
N GLU A 12 -1.13 -13.47 5.11
CA GLU A 12 0.09 -12.99 5.78
C GLU A 12 1.30 -13.03 4.84
N ALA A 13 1.45 -14.09 4.05
CA ALA A 13 2.54 -14.23 3.09
C ALA A 13 2.50 -13.17 1.98
N LEU A 14 1.32 -12.91 1.39
CA LEU A 14 1.15 -11.87 0.38
C LEU A 14 1.49 -10.49 0.95
N THR A 15 0.97 -10.19 2.14
CA THR A 15 1.21 -8.93 2.83
C THR A 15 2.71 -8.71 3.07
N HIS A 16 3.42 -9.75 3.54
CA HIS A 16 4.86 -9.67 3.78
C HIS A 16 5.66 -9.45 2.50
N ARG A 17 5.34 -10.13 1.39
CA ARG A 17 6.03 -9.95 0.10
C ARG A 17 5.88 -8.53 -0.45
N ILE A 18 4.68 -7.96 -0.35
CA ILE A 18 4.43 -6.58 -0.80
C ILE A 18 5.22 -5.60 0.06
N GLN A 19 5.24 -5.79 1.38
CA GLN A 19 6.04 -4.98 2.29
C GLN A 19 7.53 -5.08 1.99
N ASP A 20 8.05 -6.29 1.76
CA ASP A 20 9.45 -6.51 1.38
C ASP A 20 9.80 -5.80 0.07
N THR A 21 8.93 -5.88 -0.93
CA THR A 21 9.12 -5.19 -2.22
C THR A 21 9.16 -3.67 -2.01
N ILE A 22 8.26 -3.12 -1.20
CA ILE A 22 8.26 -1.70 -0.81
C ILE A 22 9.56 -1.33 -0.09
N HIS A 23 10.03 -2.18 0.83
CA HIS A 23 11.27 -1.97 1.58
C HIS A 23 12.51 -1.93 0.69
N GLN A 24 12.55 -2.76 -0.35
CA GLN A 24 13.67 -2.88 -1.29
C GLN A 24 13.77 -1.70 -2.27
N LEU A 25 12.68 -0.95 -2.50
CA LEU A 25 12.69 0.20 -3.41
C LEU A 25 13.46 1.42 -2.88
N GLY A 26 13.85 1.42 -1.61
CA GLY A 26 14.68 2.49 -1.04
C GLY A 26 13.95 3.81 -0.78
N TYR A 27 12.61 3.78 -0.65
CA TYR A 27 11.79 4.93 -0.25
C TYR A 27 11.30 4.76 1.20
N PRO A 28 11.99 5.32 2.21
CA PRO A 28 11.65 5.12 3.62
C PRO A 28 10.22 5.55 3.97
N GLN A 29 9.70 6.57 3.29
CA GLN A 29 8.36 7.08 3.50
C GLN A 29 7.25 6.09 3.10
N LEU A 30 7.53 5.12 2.23
CA LEU A 30 6.53 4.11 1.87
C LEU A 30 6.35 3.06 2.97
N ARG A 31 7.31 2.94 3.91
CA ARG A 31 7.25 1.98 5.03
C ARG A 31 6.12 2.26 6.01
N GLN A 32 5.58 3.48 6.00
CA GLN A 32 4.45 3.86 6.84
C GLN A 32 3.10 3.40 6.28
N ILE A 33 3.07 2.89 5.04
CA ILE A 33 1.86 2.34 4.44
C ILE A 33 1.60 0.96 5.02
N ARG A 34 0.42 0.82 5.62
CA ARG A 34 -0.10 -0.46 6.07
C ARG A 34 -0.69 -1.19 4.89
N CYS A 35 -0.45 -2.49 4.89
CA CYS A 35 -0.90 -3.42 3.87
C CYS A 35 -1.64 -4.54 4.59
N GLU A 36 -2.84 -4.83 4.14
CA GLU A 36 -3.66 -5.93 4.64
C GLU A 36 -4.23 -6.65 3.43
N SER A 37 -4.28 -7.98 3.47
CA SER A 37 -4.96 -8.77 2.44
C SER A 37 -6.17 -9.47 3.04
N MET A 38 -7.23 -9.55 2.24
CA MET A 38 -8.47 -10.23 2.58
C MET A 38 -8.92 -10.98 1.33
N GLY A 39 -8.63 -12.28 1.28
CA GLY A 39 -8.66 -13.06 0.05
C GLY A 39 -7.76 -12.44 -1.04
N SER A 40 -8.31 -12.20 -2.23
CA SER A 40 -7.60 -11.56 -3.36
C SER A 40 -7.71 -10.03 -3.39
N THR A 41 -8.26 -9.42 -2.33
CA THR A 41 -8.31 -7.96 -2.18
C THR A 41 -7.17 -7.48 -1.30
N LEU A 42 -6.37 -6.55 -1.82
CA LEU A 42 -5.34 -5.85 -1.07
C LEU A 42 -5.83 -4.48 -0.61
N ILE A 43 -5.75 -4.21 0.68
CA ILE A 43 -6.12 -2.94 1.29
C ILE A 43 -4.84 -2.19 1.64
N LEU A 44 -4.70 -0.99 1.09
CA LEU A 44 -3.55 -0.11 1.32
C LEU A 44 -4.00 1.13 2.09
N GLN A 45 -3.37 1.40 3.23
CA GLN A 45 -3.76 2.46 4.15
C GLN A 45 -2.56 3.29 4.60
N GLY A 46 -2.78 4.60 4.76
CA GLY A 46 -1.79 5.50 5.34
C GLY A 46 -1.78 6.86 4.67
N GLU A 47 -0.66 7.56 4.79
CA GLU A 47 -0.47 8.87 4.21
C GLU A 47 0.81 8.90 3.38
N LEU A 48 0.79 9.59 2.24
CA LEU A 48 1.94 9.85 1.39
C LEU A 48 2.07 11.33 1.10
N SER A 49 3.29 11.75 0.79
CA SER A 49 3.60 13.15 0.52
C SER A 49 3.44 13.52 -0.96
N SER A 50 3.39 12.50 -1.84
CA SER A 50 3.37 12.68 -3.28
C SER A 50 2.45 11.70 -4.01
N TRP A 51 1.84 12.18 -5.09
CA TRP A 51 1.10 11.33 -6.03
C TRP A 51 2.00 10.32 -6.74
N TYR A 52 3.28 10.62 -6.92
CA TYR A 52 4.25 9.69 -7.48
C TYR A 52 4.43 8.46 -6.58
N GLU A 53 4.55 8.68 -5.27
CA GLU A 53 4.66 7.61 -4.27
C GLU A 53 3.41 6.71 -4.29
N LEU A 54 2.23 7.32 -4.42
CA LEU A 54 0.98 6.56 -4.54
C LEU A 54 0.98 5.68 -5.78
N GLN A 55 1.33 6.22 -6.94
CA GLN A 55 1.39 5.47 -8.19
C GLN A 55 2.38 4.31 -8.12
N LEU A 56 3.53 4.52 -7.46
CA LEU A 56 4.53 3.48 -7.27
C LEU A 56 3.98 2.32 -6.45
N ILE A 57 3.35 2.59 -5.30
CA ILE A 57 2.74 1.54 -4.46
C ILE A 57 1.63 0.81 -5.20
N LEU A 58 0.73 1.53 -5.87
CA LEU A 58 -0.36 0.90 -6.63
C LEU A 58 0.16 0.00 -7.74
N LYS A 59 1.25 0.41 -8.41
CA LYS A 59 1.88 -0.41 -9.45
C LYS A 59 2.48 -1.71 -8.89
N ILE A 60 3.07 -1.67 -7.70
CA ILE A 60 3.57 -2.89 -7.02
C ILE A 60 2.40 -3.81 -6.71
N ALA A 61 1.36 -3.28 -6.06
CA ALA A 61 0.20 -4.05 -5.65
C ALA A 61 -0.53 -4.71 -6.83
N LEU A 62 -0.67 -4.01 -7.96
CA LEU A 62 -1.31 -4.53 -9.17
C LEU A 62 -0.47 -5.55 -9.95
N ASN A 63 0.83 -5.66 -9.66
CA ASN A 63 1.72 -6.63 -10.30
C ASN A 63 1.79 -7.97 -9.53
N GLU A 64 1.20 -8.05 -8.34
CA GLU A 64 1.14 -9.30 -7.59
C GLU A 64 0.08 -10.23 -8.20
N PRO A 65 0.44 -11.45 -8.63
CA PRO A 65 -0.47 -12.37 -9.31
C PRO A 65 -1.71 -12.75 -8.49
N GLU A 66 -1.59 -12.76 -7.16
CA GLU A 66 -2.68 -13.13 -6.24
C GLU A 66 -3.63 -11.97 -5.93
N VAL A 67 -3.38 -10.76 -6.45
CA VAL A 67 -4.19 -9.56 -6.21
C VAL A 67 -5.15 -9.34 -7.39
N ASP A 68 -6.44 -9.60 -7.17
CA ASP A 68 -7.50 -9.28 -8.14
C ASP A 68 -7.97 -7.82 -8.01
N ARG A 69 -7.91 -7.28 -6.79
CA ARG A 69 -8.44 -5.95 -6.47
C ARG A 69 -7.55 -5.23 -5.47
N VAL A 70 -7.34 -3.94 -5.71
CA VAL A 70 -6.68 -3.03 -4.76
C VAL A 70 -7.69 -2.02 -4.23
N GLU A 71 -7.85 -1.97 -2.92
CA GLU A 71 -8.58 -0.92 -2.23
C GLU A 71 -7.60 0.13 -1.69
N ASN A 72 -7.61 1.28 -2.35
CA ASN A 72 -6.74 2.38 -2.00
C ASN A 72 -7.40 3.31 -0.98
N GLN A 73 -6.94 3.26 0.27
CA GLN A 73 -7.33 4.16 1.35
C GLN A 73 -6.19 5.12 1.75
N ILE A 74 -5.17 5.25 0.89
CA ILE A 74 -4.04 6.16 1.12
C ILE A 74 -4.48 7.60 0.87
N ARG A 75 -4.14 8.50 1.80
CA ARG A 75 -4.29 9.95 1.63
C ARG A 75 -2.99 10.55 1.10
N VAL A 76 -3.07 11.35 0.04
CA VAL A 76 -1.92 12.13 -0.44
C VAL A 76 -2.02 13.54 0.12
N ARG A 77 -1.08 13.93 0.98
CA ARG A 77 -0.92 15.32 1.43
C ARG A 77 0.28 15.93 0.73
N SER A 78 0.03 16.49 -0.44
CA SER A 78 1.00 17.36 -1.10
C SER A 78 1.22 18.61 -0.25
N GLY A 79 2.45 18.86 0.18
CA GLY A 79 2.86 19.98 1.03
C GLY A 79 2.69 21.39 0.43
N ASN A 80 1.76 21.61 -0.51
CA ASN A 80 1.33 22.95 -0.87
C ASN A 80 0.40 23.49 0.22
N ARG A 81 1.02 23.94 1.32
CA ARG A 81 0.47 25.10 2.02
C ARG A 81 0.52 26.25 1.01
N PHE A 82 -0.57 26.49 0.30
CA PHE A 82 -0.81 27.80 -0.27
C PHE A 82 -0.83 28.76 0.91
N SER A 83 0.33 29.34 1.21
CA SER A 83 0.41 30.53 2.04
C SER A 83 -0.29 31.59 1.24
N LEU A 84 -1.58 31.81 1.53
CA LEU A 84 -2.25 33.04 1.15
C LEU A 84 -1.48 34.16 1.84
N VAL A 85 -0.52 34.73 1.11
CA VAL A 85 0.00 36.05 1.42
C VAL A 85 -1.19 36.97 1.20
N ALA A 86 -1.84 37.37 2.30
CA ALA A 86 -2.74 38.50 2.27
C ALA A 86 -1.83 39.74 2.13
N ASP A 87 -2.02 40.46 1.02
CA ASP A 87 -1.51 41.82 0.85
C ASP A 87 -2.05 42.76 1.96
#